data_AF-A0A968Y855-F1
#
_entry.id   AF-A0A968Y855-F1
#
_cell.length_a   1.000
_cell.length_b   1.000
_cell.length_c   1.000
_cell.angle_alpha   90.00
_cell.angle_beta   90.00
_cell.angle_gamma   90.00
#
_symmetry.space_group_name_H-M   'P 1'
#
loop_
_entity.id
_entity.type
_entity.pdbx_description
1 polymer ?
#
loop_
_entity_poly.entity_id
_entity_poly.type
_entity_poly.pdbx_seq_one_letter_code
_entity_poly.pdbx_strand_id
1 'polypeptide(L)'
;MKLIITRTTFFKARPLQSSSLRDEEIIRVERNRTFDIESYKADRNKHWRIVFNTPYEGWWVWFVYQNHVRIEVDATGRPAVMKLNVPFKSQLDNQLNPTGACNVTSIAMCLAYFGVEPQGVDQLEDELFQYMQRKGLSRHSPQDLARVVRDYGKKDDFTVWGTFERCRDHIAAGNPCVIHGYFTSFGHIIVLVGYDDKGFIVHDPYGEWFSSGYRTDLSGEFLH
;
A
#
# COMPACT_ATOMS: atom_id res chain seq x y z
N MET A 1 13.15 -4.32 -3.60
CA MET A 1 13.23 -5.76 -3.94
C MET A 1 14.23 -5.98 -5.07
N LYS A 2 14.75 -7.19 -5.25
CA LYS A 2 15.60 -7.51 -6.41
C LYS A 2 14.87 -8.34 -7.45
N LEU A 3 14.93 -7.88 -8.70
CA LEU A 3 14.56 -8.62 -9.90
C LEU A 3 15.83 -9.18 -10.55
N ILE A 4 15.91 -10.49 -10.71
CA ILE A 4 17.05 -11.19 -11.29
C ILE A 4 16.63 -11.75 -12.65
N ILE A 5 17.39 -11.45 -13.70
CA ILE A 5 17.13 -11.96 -15.06
C ILE A 5 17.74 -13.36 -15.19
N THR A 6 16.90 -14.40 -15.19
CA THR A 6 17.34 -15.80 -15.26
C THR A 6 17.56 -16.28 -16.69
N ARG A 7 16.95 -15.60 -17.67
CA ARG A 7 17.13 -15.81 -19.11
C ARG A 7 17.07 -14.46 -19.83
N THR A 8 17.94 -14.24 -20.83
CA THR A 8 17.88 -13.03 -21.68
C THR A 8 16.46 -12.82 -22.19
N THR A 9 15.93 -11.61 -22.00
CA THR A 9 14.52 -11.29 -22.19
C THR A 9 14.36 -9.86 -22.71
N PHE A 10 13.11 -9.42 -22.86
CA PHE A 10 12.78 -8.05 -23.19
C PHE A 10 11.96 -7.41 -22.06
N PHE A 11 12.32 -6.18 -21.71
CA PHE A 11 11.42 -5.29 -21.00
C PHE A 11 10.63 -4.49 -22.02
N LYS A 12 9.33 -4.31 -21.76
CA LYS A 12 8.42 -3.56 -22.62
C LYS A 12 7.76 -2.43 -21.85
N ALA A 13 7.68 -1.22 -22.40
CA ALA A 13 7.02 -0.10 -21.71
C ALA A 13 5.50 -0.34 -21.60
N ARG A 14 4.94 -1.17 -22.49
CA ARG A 14 3.52 -1.52 -22.56
C ARG A 14 3.34 -3.03 -22.73
N PRO A 15 2.25 -3.65 -22.23
CA PRO A 15 2.01 -5.10 -22.30
C PRO A 15 1.51 -5.54 -23.68
N LEU A 16 2.15 -5.06 -24.75
CA LEU A 16 1.80 -5.36 -26.14
C LEU A 16 2.76 -6.40 -26.74
N GLN A 17 2.38 -6.94 -27.90
CA GLN A 17 3.29 -7.75 -28.70
C GLN A 17 4.51 -6.91 -29.10
N SER A 18 5.70 -7.51 -29.07
CA SER A 18 6.96 -6.79 -29.32
C SER A 18 6.98 -6.09 -30.68
N SER A 19 6.34 -6.67 -31.70
CA SER A 19 6.22 -6.11 -33.05
C SER A 19 5.35 -4.84 -33.13
N SER A 20 4.63 -4.51 -32.06
CA SER A 20 3.77 -3.32 -31.97
C SER A 20 4.36 -2.23 -31.09
N LEU A 21 5.61 -2.38 -30.65
CA LEU A 21 6.34 -1.42 -29.82
C LEU A 21 7.41 -0.74 -30.66
N ARG A 22 7.63 0.55 -30.38
CA ARG A 22 8.79 1.28 -30.93
C ARG A 22 10.07 0.82 -30.24
N ASP A 23 11.21 1.08 -30.86
CA ASP A 23 12.52 0.67 -30.33
C ASP A 23 12.78 1.26 -28.93
N GLU A 24 12.28 2.45 -28.63
CA GLU A 24 12.39 3.05 -27.28
C GLU A 24 11.48 2.40 -26.23
N GLU A 25 10.51 1.59 -26.66
CA GLU A 25 9.49 0.97 -25.80
C GLU A 25 9.77 -0.52 -25.57
N ILE A 26 10.88 -1.03 -26.10
CA ILE A 26 11.34 -2.40 -25.89
C ILE A 26 12.85 -2.44 -25.77
N ILE A 27 13.36 -2.94 -24.64
CA ILE A 27 14.79 -3.12 -24.43
C ILE A 27 15.12 -4.58 -24.18
N ARG A 28 16.17 -5.07 -24.86
CA ARG A 28 16.75 -6.39 -24.62
C ARG A 28 17.61 -6.34 -23.36
N VAL A 29 17.32 -7.22 -22.41
CA VAL A 29 18.03 -7.32 -21.14
C VAL A 29 18.68 -8.69 -21.01
N GLU A 30 19.98 -8.69 -20.77
CA GLU A 30 20.76 -9.93 -20.69
C GLU A 30 20.54 -10.71 -19.39
N ARG A 31 20.72 -12.03 -19.48
CA ARG A 31 20.78 -12.94 -18.32
C ARG A 31 21.80 -12.44 -17.28
N ASN A 32 21.56 -12.78 -16.02
CA ASN A 32 22.37 -12.47 -14.83
C ASN A 32 22.44 -10.99 -14.46
N ARG A 33 21.64 -10.14 -15.09
CA ARG A 33 21.40 -8.79 -14.58
C ARG A 33 20.46 -8.83 -13.37
N THR A 34 20.72 -7.94 -12.43
CA THR A 34 19.89 -7.73 -11.25
C THR A 34 19.49 -6.26 -11.18
N PHE A 35 18.24 -6.00 -10.81
CA PHE A 35 17.68 -4.67 -10.71
C PHE A 35 16.98 -4.48 -9.38
N ASP A 36 17.11 -3.28 -8.79
CA ASP A 36 16.33 -2.88 -7.64
C ASP A 36 15.00 -2.29 -8.10
N ILE A 37 13.91 -2.99 -7.78
CA ILE A 37 12.54 -2.61 -8.11
C ILE A 37 11.79 -2.18 -6.84
N GLU A 38 10.92 -1.20 -7.02
CA GLU A 38 10.01 -0.64 -6.01
C GLU A 38 8.82 -1.58 -5.78
N SER A 39 8.21 -2.07 -6.86
CA SER A 39 7.05 -2.95 -6.80
C SER A 39 6.90 -3.82 -8.05
N TYR A 40 6.07 -4.86 -7.97
CA TYR A 40 5.63 -5.61 -9.14
C TYR A 40 4.20 -6.14 -8.98
N LYS A 41 3.53 -6.40 -10.10
CA LYS A 41 2.21 -7.02 -10.13
C LYS A 41 2.08 -7.95 -11.33
N ALA A 42 1.38 -9.07 -11.16
CA ALA A 42 1.03 -9.94 -12.28
C ALA A 42 0.12 -9.19 -13.25
N ASP A 43 0.50 -9.17 -14.52
CA ASP A 43 -0.38 -8.78 -15.61
C ASP A 43 -1.10 -10.01 -16.21
N ARG A 44 -2.23 -9.78 -16.88
CA ARG A 44 -3.05 -10.84 -17.50
C ARG A 44 -2.27 -11.67 -18.53
N ASN A 45 -1.20 -11.13 -19.11
CA ASN A 45 -0.43 -11.75 -20.20
C ASN A 45 0.82 -12.53 -19.74
N LYS A 46 0.84 -13.11 -18.52
CA LYS A 46 2.03 -13.80 -17.97
C LYS A 46 3.28 -12.90 -17.93
N HIS A 47 3.08 -11.61 -17.73
CA HIS A 47 4.15 -10.64 -17.49
C HIS A 47 4.08 -10.13 -16.05
N TRP A 48 5.21 -9.73 -15.50
CA TRP A 48 5.26 -8.85 -14.34
C TRP A 48 5.27 -7.42 -14.86
N ARG A 49 4.33 -6.59 -14.39
CA ARG A 49 4.46 -5.14 -14.41
C ARG A 49 5.36 -4.76 -13.25
N ILE A 50 6.58 -4.35 -13.52
CA ILE A 50 7.58 -3.93 -12.53
C ILE A 50 7.68 -2.40 -12.50
N VAL A 51 7.86 -1.84 -11.31
CA VAL A 51 8.16 -0.41 -11.11
C VAL A 51 9.56 -0.31 -10.52
N PHE A 52 10.43 0.49 -11.12
CA PHE A 52 11.79 0.68 -10.66
C PHE A 52 11.88 1.77 -9.59
N ASN A 53 12.86 1.65 -8.69
CA ASN A 53 13.18 2.72 -7.73
C ASN A 53 13.76 3.98 -8.42
N THR A 54 14.38 3.80 -9.58
CA THR A 54 14.90 4.87 -10.44
C THR A 54 14.58 4.55 -11.90
N PRO A 55 14.27 5.53 -12.77
CA PRO A 55 13.93 5.25 -14.15
C PRO A 55 15.01 4.43 -14.84
N TYR A 56 14.62 3.29 -15.42
CA TYR A 56 15.50 2.50 -16.26
C TYR A 56 15.21 2.84 -17.72
N GLU A 57 16.21 3.37 -18.42
CA GLU A 57 16.09 3.81 -19.82
C GLU A 57 14.95 4.83 -20.03
N GLY A 58 14.77 5.74 -19.08
CA GLY A 58 13.74 6.80 -19.15
C GLY A 58 12.35 6.39 -18.67
N TRP A 59 12.13 5.13 -18.30
CA TRP A 59 10.83 4.65 -17.83
C TRP A 59 10.88 4.09 -16.41
N TRP A 60 9.87 4.44 -15.62
CA TRP A 60 9.64 3.87 -14.29
C TRP A 60 9.04 2.47 -14.35
N VAL A 61 8.19 2.23 -15.35
CA VAL A 61 7.36 1.03 -15.45
C VAL A 61 7.79 0.20 -16.65
N TRP A 62 8.03 -1.07 -16.42
CA TRP A 62 8.33 -2.05 -17.46
C TRP A 62 7.48 -3.30 -17.28
N PHE A 63 7.28 -4.03 -18.38
CA PHE A 63 6.64 -5.34 -18.41
C PHE A 63 7.67 -6.38 -18.81
N VAL A 64 7.83 -7.43 -18.01
CA VAL A 64 8.78 -8.51 -18.28
C VAL A 64 8.11 -9.87 -18.18
N TYR A 65 8.45 -10.79 -19.09
CA TYR A 65 7.88 -12.13 -19.09
C TYR A 65 8.27 -12.92 -17.83
N GLN A 66 7.27 -13.47 -17.13
CA GLN A 66 7.45 -14.03 -15.78
C GLN A 66 8.47 -15.16 -15.73
N ASN A 67 8.49 -16.04 -16.74
CA ASN A 67 9.38 -17.22 -16.75
C ASN A 67 10.85 -16.90 -17.08
N HIS A 68 11.19 -15.64 -17.39
CA HIS A 68 12.58 -15.23 -17.68
C HIS A 68 13.24 -14.48 -16.51
N VAL A 69 12.50 -14.29 -15.43
CA VAL A 69 12.96 -13.54 -14.26
C VAL A 69 12.63 -14.28 -12.98
N ARG A 70 13.39 -13.98 -11.94
CA ARG A 70 13.10 -14.37 -10.57
C ARG A 70 13.08 -13.10 -9.73
N ILE A 71 12.04 -12.92 -8.94
CA ILE A 71 12.02 -11.87 -7.92
C ILE A 71 12.46 -12.52 -6.62
N GLU A 72 13.30 -11.84 -5.85
CA GLU A 72 13.66 -12.34 -4.52
C GLU A 72 12.42 -12.38 -3.63
N VAL A 73 12.08 -13.59 -3.23
CA VAL A 73 10.93 -13.91 -2.40
C VAL A 73 11.37 -14.47 -1.06
N ASP A 74 10.53 -14.29 -0.03
CA ASP A 74 10.69 -14.94 1.27
C ASP A 74 10.44 -16.46 1.17
N ALA A 75 10.59 -17.16 2.30
CA ALA A 75 10.37 -18.60 2.39
C ALA A 75 8.95 -19.07 2.00
N THR A 76 7.98 -18.15 1.90
CA THR A 76 6.59 -18.41 1.54
C THR A 76 6.27 -18.06 0.08
N GLY A 77 7.26 -17.56 -0.68
CA GLY A 77 7.07 -17.18 -2.09
C GLY A 77 6.53 -15.77 -2.31
N ARG A 78 6.43 -14.95 -1.26
CA ARG A 78 6.07 -13.52 -1.35
C ARG A 78 7.31 -12.67 -1.61
N PRO A 79 7.20 -11.48 -2.20
CA PRO A 79 8.32 -10.54 -2.19
C PRO A 79 8.89 -10.36 -0.78
N ALA A 80 10.21 -10.39 -0.64
CA ALA A 80 10.87 -10.27 0.67
C ALA A 80 10.70 -8.87 1.30
N VAL A 81 10.50 -7.85 0.47
CA VAL A 81 10.28 -6.46 0.88
C VAL A 81 9.11 -5.92 0.08
N MET A 82 8.17 -5.23 0.69
CA MET A 82 7.07 -4.53 0.03
C MET A 82 6.88 -3.17 0.65
N LYS A 83 6.68 -2.14 -0.18
CA LYS A 83 6.28 -0.80 0.25
C LYS A 83 5.25 -0.27 -0.71
N LEU A 84 4.02 -0.09 -0.24
CA LEU A 84 2.93 0.50 -0.99
C LEU A 84 3.01 2.02 -0.85
N ASN A 85 2.81 2.75 -1.94
CA ASN A 85 2.78 4.21 -1.94
C ASN A 85 1.40 4.73 -1.50
N VAL A 86 1.01 4.40 -0.27
CA VAL A 86 -0.21 4.89 0.37
C VAL A 86 0.03 6.34 0.80
N PRO A 87 -0.88 7.29 0.51
CA PRO A 87 -0.71 8.66 0.96
C PRO A 87 -0.88 8.73 2.49
N PHE A 88 0.07 9.37 3.16
CA PHE A 88 -0.02 9.64 4.59
C PHE A 88 -1.04 10.74 4.89
N LYS A 89 -1.77 10.58 5.99
CA LYS A 89 -2.69 11.57 6.56
C LYS A 89 -2.52 11.57 8.08
N SER A 90 -2.31 12.75 8.65
CA SER A 90 -2.35 12.91 10.10
C SER A 90 -3.81 12.95 10.56
N GLN A 91 -4.10 12.50 11.78
CA GLN A 91 -5.40 12.80 12.39
C GLN A 91 -5.42 14.16 13.08
N LEU A 92 -4.23 14.73 13.36
CA LEU A 92 -4.10 15.93 14.19
C LEU A 92 -4.56 17.20 13.48
N ASP A 93 -4.62 17.18 12.14
CA ASP A 93 -5.15 18.25 11.30
C ASP A 93 -6.62 18.07 10.91
N ASN A 94 -7.26 16.95 11.31
CA ASN A 94 -8.69 16.77 11.13
C ASN A 94 -9.47 17.90 11.83
N GLN A 95 -10.48 18.42 11.16
CA GLN A 95 -11.43 19.35 11.77
C GLN A 95 -12.27 18.65 12.85
N LEU A 96 -12.56 17.36 12.67
CA LEU A 96 -13.39 16.58 13.58
C LEU A 96 -12.57 15.54 14.36
N ASN A 97 -12.54 15.72 15.68
CA ASN A 97 -11.96 14.79 16.65
C ASN A 97 -10.48 14.43 16.39
N PRO A 98 -9.58 15.43 16.31
CA PRO A 98 -8.20 15.23 15.89
C PRO A 98 -7.38 14.29 16.79
N THR A 99 -7.80 14.08 18.03
CA THR A 99 -7.14 13.16 18.98
C THR A 99 -7.81 11.79 19.09
N GLY A 100 -8.91 11.55 18.39
CA GLY A 100 -9.68 10.30 18.47
C GLY A 100 -10.12 9.72 17.13
N ALA A 101 -9.71 10.30 15.99
CA ALA A 101 -10.14 9.90 14.65
C ALA A 101 -9.21 8.91 13.93
N CYS A 102 -8.30 8.22 14.65
CA CYS A 102 -7.35 7.24 14.07
C CYS A 102 -8.01 6.23 13.12
N ASN A 103 -9.21 5.75 13.48
CA ASN A 103 -10.08 4.88 12.65
C ASN A 103 -10.35 5.49 11.27
N VAL A 104 -11.04 6.63 11.24
CA VAL A 104 -11.51 7.26 10.00
C VAL A 104 -10.33 7.76 9.17
N THR A 105 -9.31 8.35 9.81
CA THR A 105 -8.08 8.77 9.10
C THR A 105 -7.35 7.58 8.45
N SER A 106 -7.28 6.44 9.13
CA SER A 106 -6.70 5.21 8.55
C SER A 106 -7.51 4.67 7.36
N ILE A 107 -8.85 4.73 7.43
CA ILE A 107 -9.70 4.37 6.29
C ILE A 107 -9.51 5.35 5.13
N ALA A 108 -9.38 6.65 5.40
CA ALA A 108 -9.15 7.67 4.38
C ALA A 108 -7.83 7.45 3.63
N MET A 109 -6.73 7.10 4.32
CA MET A 109 -5.46 6.76 3.67
C MET A 109 -5.62 5.60 2.67
N CYS A 110 -6.28 4.52 3.06
CA CYS A 110 -6.54 3.37 2.20
C CYS A 110 -7.46 3.71 1.01
N LEU A 111 -8.52 4.48 1.22
CA LEU A 111 -9.42 4.90 0.15
C LEU A 111 -8.72 5.83 -0.85
N ALA A 112 -7.92 6.77 -0.36
CA ALA A 112 -7.10 7.65 -1.18
C ALA A 112 -6.06 6.87 -2.01
N TYR A 113 -5.43 5.84 -1.44
CA TYR A 113 -4.57 4.92 -2.20
C TYR A 113 -5.30 4.27 -3.39
N PHE A 114 -6.59 3.98 -3.24
CA PHE A 114 -7.44 3.46 -4.31
C PHE A 114 -8.09 4.55 -5.19
N GLY A 115 -7.64 5.79 -5.10
CA GLY A 115 -8.08 6.92 -5.93
C GLY A 115 -9.43 7.50 -5.55
N VAL A 116 -9.85 7.36 -4.28
CA VAL A 116 -10.99 8.12 -3.76
C VAL A 116 -10.53 9.53 -3.41
N GLU A 117 -11.23 10.52 -3.93
CA GLU A 117 -11.00 11.93 -3.64
C GLU A 117 -12.19 12.51 -2.86
N PRO A 118 -11.97 13.53 -2.01
CA PRO A 118 -13.06 14.19 -1.30
C PRO A 118 -14.02 14.92 -2.25
N GLN A 119 -15.30 14.94 -1.90
CA GLN A 119 -16.42 15.57 -2.58
C GLN A 119 -16.89 16.80 -1.79
N GLY A 120 -16.26 17.94 -2.04
CA GLY A 120 -16.75 19.24 -1.54
C GLY A 120 -16.33 19.59 -0.11
N VAL A 121 -15.39 18.86 0.47
CA VAL A 121 -14.62 19.26 1.66
C VAL A 121 -13.13 19.14 1.37
N ASP A 122 -12.29 19.81 2.17
CA ASP A 122 -10.84 19.86 1.91
C ASP A 122 -10.14 18.51 2.15
N GLN A 123 -10.63 17.70 3.09
CA GLN A 123 -9.99 16.45 3.53
C GLN A 123 -10.98 15.27 3.53
N LEU A 124 -10.53 14.12 3.01
CA LEU A 124 -11.34 12.91 2.90
C LEU A 124 -11.76 12.35 4.27
N GLU A 125 -10.85 12.36 5.23
CA GLU A 125 -11.02 11.92 6.61
C GLU A 125 -12.13 12.69 7.34
N ASP A 126 -12.20 14.01 7.15
CA ASP A 126 -13.32 14.81 7.66
C ASP A 126 -14.63 14.50 6.92
N GLU A 127 -14.59 14.27 5.60
CA GLU A 127 -15.77 13.84 4.84
C GLU A 127 -16.34 12.53 5.37
N LEU A 128 -15.47 11.53 5.54
CA LEU A 128 -15.83 10.20 6.02
C LEU A 128 -16.41 10.30 7.44
N PHE A 129 -15.82 11.14 8.29
CA PHE A 129 -16.33 11.36 9.65
C PHE A 129 -17.75 11.92 9.60
N GLN A 130 -17.99 12.98 8.81
CA GLN A 130 -19.32 13.56 8.64
C GLN A 130 -20.30 12.60 7.98
N TYR A 131 -19.84 11.80 7.01
CA TYR A 131 -20.63 10.75 6.37
C TYR A 131 -21.14 9.75 7.40
N MET A 132 -20.26 9.25 8.27
CA MET A 132 -20.62 8.34 9.35
C MET A 132 -21.66 8.97 10.29
N GLN A 133 -21.47 10.22 10.70
CA GLN A 133 -22.44 10.94 11.53
C GLN A 133 -23.82 11.05 10.85
N ARG A 134 -23.86 11.48 9.59
CA ARG A 134 -25.12 11.60 8.82
C ARG A 134 -25.85 10.27 8.65
N LYS A 135 -25.10 9.16 8.57
CA LYS A 135 -25.65 7.81 8.41
C LYS A 135 -25.93 7.09 9.74
N GLY A 136 -25.64 7.72 10.88
CA GLY A 136 -25.78 7.09 12.20
C GLY A 136 -24.83 5.92 12.42
N LEU A 137 -23.67 5.92 11.74
CA LEU A 137 -22.63 4.90 11.85
C LEU A 137 -21.65 5.26 12.98
N SER A 138 -21.11 4.25 13.66
CA SER A 138 -20.14 4.42 14.72
C SER A 138 -18.72 4.20 14.23
N ARG A 139 -17.86 5.20 14.38
CA ARG A 139 -16.41 5.07 14.14
C ARG A 139 -15.71 4.08 15.08
N HIS A 140 -16.39 3.66 16.15
CA HIS A 140 -15.93 2.62 17.07
C HIS A 140 -16.40 1.21 16.67
N SER A 141 -17.28 1.08 15.68
CA SER A 141 -17.72 -0.20 15.15
C SER A 141 -16.87 -0.56 13.93
N PRO A 142 -16.03 -1.62 13.99
CA PRO A 142 -15.24 -2.02 12.84
C PRO A 142 -16.12 -2.47 11.66
N GLN A 143 -17.33 -2.98 11.92
CA GLN A 143 -18.31 -3.32 10.89
C GLN A 143 -18.83 -2.08 10.16
N ASP A 144 -19.02 -0.97 10.87
CA ASP A 144 -19.44 0.30 10.26
C ASP A 144 -18.31 0.93 9.45
N LEU A 145 -17.06 0.84 9.91
CA LEU A 145 -15.90 1.27 9.13
C LEU A 145 -15.77 0.45 7.83
N ALA A 146 -15.95 -0.87 7.91
CA ALA A 146 -15.98 -1.74 6.73
C ALA A 146 -17.14 -1.37 5.78
N ARG A 147 -18.29 -0.96 6.33
CA ARG A 147 -19.42 -0.46 5.53
C ARG A 147 -19.06 0.83 4.79
N VAL A 148 -18.35 1.77 5.43
CA VAL A 148 -17.89 3.00 4.77
C VAL A 148 -17.02 2.68 3.55
N VAL A 149 -16.11 1.71 3.65
CA VAL A 149 -15.28 1.26 2.51
C VAL A 149 -16.14 0.81 1.33
N ARG A 150 -17.20 0.04 1.60
CA ARG A 150 -18.16 -0.43 0.57
C ARG A 150 -19.00 0.70 -0.01
N ASP A 151 -19.48 1.61 0.83
CA ASP A 151 -20.30 2.75 0.43
C ASP A 151 -19.51 3.71 -0.49
N TYR A 152 -18.18 3.79 -0.33
CA TYR A 152 -17.25 4.51 -1.22
C TYR A 152 -16.77 3.69 -2.42
N GLY A 153 -17.45 2.58 -2.74
CA GLY A 153 -17.23 1.79 -3.96
C GLY A 153 -15.95 0.95 -3.96
N LYS A 154 -15.35 0.69 -2.80
CA LYS A 154 -14.20 -0.22 -2.65
C LYS A 154 -14.62 -1.52 -1.98
N LYS A 155 -13.73 -2.51 -1.98
CA LYS A 155 -13.95 -3.82 -1.36
C LYS A 155 -13.10 -3.94 -0.11
N ASP A 156 -13.68 -4.46 0.96
CA ASP A 156 -12.98 -4.86 2.18
C ASP A 156 -12.84 -6.39 2.30
N ASP A 157 -11.86 -6.85 3.09
CA ASP A 157 -11.72 -8.22 3.61
C ASP A 157 -11.77 -8.18 5.15
N PHE A 158 -12.83 -7.59 5.71
CA PHE A 158 -12.93 -7.40 7.16
C PHE A 158 -12.93 -8.75 7.91
N THR A 159 -12.04 -8.86 8.89
CA THR A 159 -11.97 -10.00 9.80
C THR A 159 -11.52 -9.56 11.19
N VAL A 160 -12.03 -10.22 12.22
CA VAL A 160 -11.57 -10.07 13.61
C VAL A 160 -10.49 -11.09 13.98
N TRP A 161 -10.16 -12.00 13.07
CA TRP A 161 -9.18 -13.08 13.24
C TRP A 161 -7.97 -12.89 12.31
N GLY A 162 -7.55 -11.64 12.12
CA GLY A 162 -6.39 -11.31 11.29
C GLY A 162 -5.10 -11.90 11.88
N THR A 163 -4.19 -12.33 11.01
CA THR A 163 -2.83 -12.75 11.40
C THR A 163 -1.81 -11.91 10.65
N PHE A 164 -0.56 -11.89 11.13
CA PHE A 164 0.52 -11.18 10.43
C PHE A 164 0.79 -11.78 9.05
N GLU A 165 0.65 -13.09 8.88
CA GLU A 165 0.79 -13.75 7.59
C GLU A 165 -0.28 -13.28 6.61
N ARG A 166 -1.55 -13.21 7.04
CA ARG A 166 -2.64 -12.67 6.21
C ARG A 166 -2.39 -11.21 5.82
N CYS A 167 -1.87 -10.40 6.74
CA CYS A 167 -1.52 -9.01 6.46
C CYS A 167 -0.39 -8.92 5.41
N ARG A 168 0.66 -9.74 5.55
CA ARG A 168 1.74 -9.82 4.54
C ARG A 168 1.21 -10.27 3.18
N ASP A 169 0.33 -11.27 3.14
CA ASP A 169 -0.29 -11.73 1.90
C ASP A 169 -1.14 -10.63 1.24
N HIS A 170 -1.89 -9.87 2.03
CA HIS A 170 -2.73 -8.78 1.55
C HIS A 170 -1.90 -7.62 0.98
N ILE A 171 -0.82 -7.25 1.66
CA ILE A 171 0.16 -6.24 1.22
C ILE A 171 0.90 -6.72 -0.03
N ALA A 172 1.32 -7.98 -0.08
CA ALA A 172 1.96 -8.58 -1.26
C ALA A 172 1.03 -8.58 -2.48
N ALA A 173 -0.29 -8.65 -2.26
CA ALA A 173 -1.31 -8.50 -3.31
C ALA A 173 -1.58 -7.05 -3.74
N GLY A 174 -0.89 -6.07 -3.13
CA GLY A 174 -1.02 -4.65 -3.42
C GLY A 174 -2.12 -3.93 -2.66
N ASN A 175 -2.51 -4.44 -1.48
CA ASN A 175 -3.58 -3.84 -0.68
C ASN A 175 -3.07 -3.48 0.73
N PRO A 176 -3.23 -2.22 1.18
CA PRO A 176 -2.89 -1.83 2.55
C PRO A 176 -3.87 -2.46 3.56
N CYS A 177 -3.42 -2.63 4.81
CA CYS A 177 -4.24 -3.20 5.88
C CYS A 177 -4.46 -2.19 7.00
N VAL A 178 -5.70 -1.88 7.33
CA VAL A 178 -6.01 -1.17 8.58
C VAL A 178 -6.06 -2.19 9.71
N ILE A 179 -5.29 -1.98 10.77
CA ILE A 179 -5.26 -2.86 11.93
C ILE A 179 -5.57 -2.10 13.21
N HIS A 180 -6.16 -2.81 14.17
CA HIS A 180 -6.31 -2.35 15.54
C HIS A 180 -5.32 -3.13 16.41
N GLY A 181 -4.66 -2.44 17.33
CA GLY A 181 -3.82 -3.06 18.35
C GLY A 181 -3.90 -2.33 19.68
N TYR A 182 -3.52 -3.01 20.76
CA TYR A 182 -3.41 -2.41 22.10
C TYR A 182 -2.08 -1.64 22.25
N PHE A 183 -1.82 -0.70 21.32
CA PHE A 183 -0.64 0.15 21.34
C PHE A 183 -0.73 1.23 22.44
N THR A 184 -1.95 1.56 22.86
CA THR A 184 -2.27 2.46 23.97
C THR A 184 -3.29 1.80 24.92
N SER A 185 -3.59 2.44 26.05
CA SER A 185 -4.58 1.94 27.03
C SER A 185 -5.99 1.76 26.47
N PHE A 186 -6.34 2.45 25.39
CA PHE A 186 -7.67 2.39 24.76
C PHE A 186 -7.66 1.61 23.43
N GLY A 187 -6.49 1.11 23.02
CA GLY A 187 -6.27 0.64 21.66
C GLY A 187 -5.99 1.79 20.69
N HIS A 188 -5.40 1.45 19.54
CA HIS A 188 -5.10 2.40 18.48
C HIS A 188 -5.16 1.71 17.12
N ILE A 189 -5.44 2.50 16.09
CA ILE A 189 -5.65 2.02 14.72
C ILE A 189 -4.62 2.68 13.81
N ILE A 190 -3.89 1.85 13.07
CA ILE A 190 -2.83 2.25 12.15
C ILE A 190 -2.99 1.52 10.81
N VAL A 191 -2.23 1.95 9.80
CA VAL A 191 -2.23 1.33 8.47
C VAL A 191 -0.92 0.62 8.22
N LEU A 192 -0.96 -0.69 7.95
CA LEU A 192 0.17 -1.43 7.41
C LEU A 192 0.27 -1.14 5.90
N VAL A 193 1.40 -0.60 5.49
CA VAL A 193 1.67 -0.17 4.11
C VAL A 193 2.84 -0.88 3.47
N GLY A 194 3.50 -1.77 4.21
CA GLY A 194 4.63 -2.50 3.71
C GLY A 194 5.16 -3.47 4.74
N TYR A 195 6.23 -4.14 4.37
CA TYR A 195 7.03 -4.95 5.27
C TYR A 195 8.43 -5.14 4.68
N ASP A 196 9.39 -5.41 5.54
CA ASP A 196 10.76 -5.77 5.18
C ASP A 196 11.32 -6.79 6.20
N ASP A 197 12.65 -6.86 6.30
CA ASP A 197 13.37 -7.71 7.24
C ASP A 197 13.27 -7.24 8.70
N LYS A 198 12.90 -5.98 8.95
CA LYS A 198 12.70 -5.42 10.30
C LYS A 198 11.29 -5.66 10.83
N GLY A 199 10.30 -5.73 9.96
CA GLY A 199 8.91 -5.90 10.39
C GLY A 199 7.90 -5.39 9.37
N PHE A 200 6.76 -4.92 9.87
CA PHE A 200 5.84 -4.14 9.04
C PHE A 200 6.35 -2.71 8.90
N ILE A 201 5.92 -2.06 7.82
CA ILE A 201 6.04 -0.62 7.62
C ILE A 201 4.64 -0.04 7.80
N VAL A 202 4.50 1.00 8.60
CA VAL A 202 3.18 1.53 9.00
C VAL A 202 3.05 3.03 8.76
N HIS A 203 1.82 3.48 8.54
CA HIS A 203 1.42 4.85 8.84
C HIS A 203 0.65 4.87 10.16
N ASP A 204 1.16 5.62 11.13
CA ASP A 204 0.43 5.95 12.36
C ASP A 204 -0.16 7.36 12.22
N PRO A 205 -1.49 7.52 12.19
CA PRO A 205 -2.09 8.85 12.00
C PRO A 205 -1.78 9.83 13.14
N TYR A 206 -1.36 9.37 14.33
CA TYR A 206 -1.16 10.21 15.51
C TYR A 206 0.27 10.72 15.69
N GLY A 207 1.24 10.18 14.94
CA GLY A 207 2.67 10.53 15.04
C GLY A 207 3.54 9.33 15.40
N GLU A 208 4.79 9.57 15.79
CA GLU A 208 5.74 8.51 16.10
C GLU A 208 5.70 8.11 17.58
N TRP A 209 5.62 6.80 17.84
CA TRP A 209 5.60 6.26 19.19
C TRP A 209 7.01 5.94 19.70
N PHE A 210 7.30 6.33 20.94
CA PHE A 210 8.50 5.95 21.67
C PHE A 210 8.12 5.35 23.02
N SER A 211 9.08 4.72 23.70
CA SER A 211 8.88 4.23 25.07
C SER A 211 8.47 5.33 26.07
N SER A 212 8.77 6.60 25.78
CA SER A 212 8.34 7.78 26.54
C SER A 212 6.95 8.30 26.16
N GLY A 213 6.30 7.72 25.15
CA GLY A 213 5.02 8.17 24.59
C GLY A 213 5.14 8.71 23.17
N TYR A 214 4.02 9.20 22.65
CA TYR A 214 3.92 9.74 21.29
C TYR A 214 4.62 11.09 21.14
N ARG A 215 5.30 11.27 20.01
CA ARG A 215 5.80 12.54 19.49
C ARG A 215 4.94 12.94 18.29
N THR A 216 4.04 13.89 18.54
CA THR A 216 3.09 14.42 17.55
C THR A 216 3.68 15.49 16.65
N ASP A 217 4.89 15.95 16.96
CA ASP A 217 5.70 16.84 16.12
C ASP A 217 6.51 16.07 15.05
N LEU A 218 6.56 14.74 15.16
CA LEU A 218 7.18 13.86 14.18
C LEU A 218 6.10 13.21 13.30
N SER A 219 6.44 12.99 12.03
CA SER A 219 5.52 12.32 11.10
C SER A 219 5.34 10.86 11.46
N GLY A 220 4.11 10.38 11.40
CA GLY A 220 3.80 8.95 11.53
C GLY A 220 3.98 8.16 10.25
N GLU A 221 4.68 8.70 9.24
CA GLU A 221 4.81 8.14 7.91
C GLU A 221 5.93 7.08 7.78
N PHE A 222 5.59 5.90 7.26
CA PHE A 222 6.52 4.80 6.99
C PHE A 222 7.40 4.40 8.19
N LEU A 223 6.79 4.30 9.37
CA LEU A 223 7.41 3.84 10.62
C LEU A 223 7.52 2.31 10.68
N HIS A 224 8.19 1.80 11.72
CA HIS A 224 8.34 0.38 12.04
C HIS A 224 7.78 0.04 13.43
#